data_AF-A0A0L7LNI4-F1
#
_entry.id   AF-A0A0L7LNI4-F1
#
_cell.length_a   1.000
_cell.length_b   1.000
_cell.length_c   1.000
_cell.angle_alpha   90.00
_cell.angle_beta   90.00
_cell.angle_gamma   90.00
#
_symmetry.space_group_name_H-M   'P 1'
#
loop_
_entity.id
_entity.type
_entity.pdbx_description
1 polymer ?
#
loop_
_entity_poly.entity_id
_entity_poly.type
_entity_poly.pdbx_seq_one_letter_code
_entity_poly.pdbx_strand_id
1 'polypeptide(L)'
;MVYGRIQPGDENRTMVYGRIQPGDENRTMVYGPIQPGDENRTIDKEVPLYNRQTDWDSFRDIVDDSLKLKVALKSSGDVDNATMQFTNTIQTACWRCTPQKSEYGMRLKNVPWEIRKRIQEKRRLRRVWHTSRCPSDKTALNKAMFELKTMIKDTDDETMQNHLESLTATKATNYSLWKVMKNNDNKPQRVAPRSTQAPYAHWNR
;
A
#
# COMPACT_ATOMS: atom_id res chain seq x y z
N MET A 1 28.44 14.94 -22.05
CA MET A 1 28.27 13.80 -21.13
C MET A 1 29.62 13.55 -20.47
N VAL A 2 29.74 13.77 -19.17
CA VAL A 2 30.97 13.46 -18.42
C VAL A 2 30.55 12.54 -17.27
N TYR A 3 31.00 11.29 -17.31
CA TYR A 3 30.81 10.36 -16.20
C TYR A 3 31.95 10.57 -15.21
N GLY A 4 31.65 11.15 -14.05
CA GLY A 4 32.58 11.23 -12.93
C GLY A 4 32.82 9.87 -12.29
N ARG A 5 34.09 9.53 -12.05
CA ARG A 5 34.57 8.32 -11.38
C ARG A 5 34.24 8.41 -9.87
N ILE A 6 33.56 7.40 -9.31
CA ILE A 6 33.22 7.32 -7.88
C ILE A 6 34.44 6.81 -7.11
N GLN A 7 34.87 7.53 -6.06
CA GLN A 7 35.95 7.11 -5.15
C GLN A 7 35.40 6.20 -4.03
N PRO A 8 36.22 5.33 -3.41
CA PRO A 8 35.76 4.43 -2.35
C PRO A 8 35.50 5.22 -1.07
N GLY A 9 34.25 5.26 -0.62
CA GLY A 9 33.80 5.99 0.59
C GLY A 9 32.35 6.51 0.52
N ASP A 10 31.72 6.49 -0.66
CA ASP A 10 30.37 7.05 -0.91
C ASP A 10 29.21 6.06 -0.62
N GLU A 11 29.26 5.33 0.49
CA GLU A 11 28.39 4.15 0.71
C GLU A 11 26.90 4.47 0.97
N ASN A 12 26.53 5.73 1.20
CA ASN A 12 25.16 6.12 1.59
C ASN A 12 24.47 7.15 0.65
N ARG A 13 25.01 7.43 -0.54
CA ARG A 13 24.45 8.45 -1.45
C ARG A 13 23.31 7.90 -2.31
N THR A 14 22.09 7.89 -1.78
CA THR A 14 20.89 7.48 -2.54
C THR A 14 20.35 8.66 -3.35
N MET A 15 20.50 8.65 -4.69
CA MET A 15 19.83 9.61 -5.58
C MET A 15 18.57 8.98 -6.20
N VAL A 16 17.43 9.68 -6.11
CA VAL A 16 16.17 9.25 -6.74
C VAL A 16 15.96 10.03 -8.03
N TYR A 17 16.05 9.34 -9.18
CA TYR A 17 15.68 9.91 -10.48
C TYR A 17 14.20 9.64 -10.77
N GLY A 18 13.40 10.70 -10.85
CA GLY A 18 12.03 10.65 -11.36
C GLY A 18 11.94 11.32 -12.74
N ARG A 19 11.25 10.67 -13.70
CA ARG A 19 10.95 11.22 -15.03
C ARG A 19 9.91 12.33 -14.89
N ILE A 20 10.19 13.53 -15.41
CA ILE A 20 9.26 14.67 -15.44
C ILE A 20 8.23 14.44 -16.55
N GLN A 21 6.94 14.63 -16.25
CA GLN A 21 5.87 14.77 -17.27
C GLN A 21 5.61 16.27 -17.49
N PRO A 22 5.31 16.71 -18.74
CA PRO A 22 5.07 18.13 -19.01
C PRO A 22 3.75 18.58 -18.35
N GLY A 23 3.81 19.57 -17.45
CA GLY A 23 2.67 20.10 -16.68
C GLY A 23 2.98 20.42 -15.20
N ASP A 24 4.15 20.03 -14.69
CA ASP A 24 4.60 20.24 -13.30
C ASP A 24 5.24 21.64 -13.07
N GLU A 25 4.60 22.73 -13.52
CA GLU A 25 5.22 24.07 -13.57
C GLU A 25 5.54 24.68 -12.20
N ASN A 26 4.93 24.17 -11.12
CA ASN A 26 5.13 24.69 -9.76
C ASN A 26 5.99 23.78 -8.86
N ARG A 27 6.70 22.79 -9.43
CA ARG A 27 7.55 21.88 -8.66
C ARG A 27 8.97 22.43 -8.55
N THR A 28 9.20 23.36 -7.63
CA THR A 28 10.55 23.78 -7.22
C THR A 28 11.30 22.58 -6.61
N MET A 29 12.29 22.05 -7.33
CA MET A 29 13.21 21.05 -6.79
C MET A 29 14.21 21.72 -5.84
N VAL A 30 14.09 21.44 -4.55
CA VAL A 30 15.14 21.78 -3.58
C VAL A 30 16.19 20.67 -3.63
N TYR A 31 17.29 20.92 -4.34
CA TYR A 31 18.44 20.01 -4.36
C TYR A 31 19.32 20.25 -3.12
N GLY A 32 19.35 19.28 -2.20
CA GLY A 32 20.24 19.33 -1.03
C GLY A 32 20.40 17.97 -0.35
N PRO A 33 21.51 17.75 0.38
CA PRO A 33 21.69 16.56 1.20
C PRO A 33 20.61 16.52 2.30
N ILE A 34 20.01 15.35 2.52
CA ILE A 34 19.11 15.12 3.66
C ILE A 34 19.99 15.13 4.92
N GLN A 35 19.74 16.05 5.86
CA GLN A 35 20.47 16.06 7.13
C GLN A 35 19.87 15.02 8.08
N PRO A 36 20.68 14.35 8.94
CA PRO A 36 20.16 13.43 9.94
C PRO A 36 19.31 14.24 10.94
N GLY A 37 17.99 14.02 10.91
CA GLY A 37 16.99 14.81 11.65
C GLY A 37 15.79 15.26 10.79
N ASP A 38 15.89 15.19 9.47
CA ASP A 38 14.80 15.54 8.54
C ASP A 38 13.71 14.45 8.41
N GLU A 39 13.81 13.34 9.16
CA GLU A 39 12.93 12.17 9.05
C GLU A 39 11.47 12.43 9.45
N ASN A 40 11.20 13.56 10.12
CA ASN A 40 9.86 13.99 10.52
C ASN A 40 9.40 15.30 9.86
N ARG A 41 10.00 15.74 8.75
CA ARG A 41 9.38 16.83 7.94
C ARG A 41 8.20 16.26 7.15
N THR A 42 7.12 15.90 7.85
CA THR A 42 5.80 15.86 7.25
C THR A 42 5.53 17.26 6.75
N ILE A 43 5.65 17.47 5.45
CA ILE A 43 5.01 18.62 4.81
C ILE A 43 3.54 18.48 5.25
N ASP A 44 3.07 19.40 6.08
CA ASP A 44 1.66 19.53 6.46
C ASP A 44 0.89 19.85 5.18
N LYS A 45 0.71 18.81 4.35
CA LYS A 45 -0.14 18.85 3.18
C LYS A 45 -1.53 18.90 3.76
N GLU A 46 -2.10 20.09 3.79
CA GLU A 46 -3.49 20.32 4.13
C GLU A 46 -4.33 19.22 3.49
N VAL A 47 -5.06 18.49 4.32
CA VAL A 47 -5.88 17.38 3.84
C VAL A 47 -6.97 18.02 2.96
N PRO A 48 -7.01 17.70 1.65
CA PRO A 48 -8.01 18.31 0.78
C PRO A 48 -9.40 17.91 1.27
N LEU A 49 -10.29 18.90 1.37
CA LEU A 49 -11.64 18.76 1.94
C LEU A 49 -12.51 17.75 1.15
N TYR A 50 -12.21 17.57 -0.14
CA TYR A 50 -12.91 16.67 -1.05
C TYR A 50 -11.91 15.89 -1.91
N ASN A 51 -12.37 14.81 -2.54
CA ASN A 51 -11.58 14.02 -3.48
C ASN A 51 -12.41 13.66 -4.73
N ARG A 52 -11.81 12.97 -5.71
CA ARG A 52 -12.52 12.60 -6.95
C ARG A 52 -13.69 11.62 -6.72
N GLN A 53 -13.70 10.91 -5.61
CA GLN A 53 -14.71 9.94 -5.22
C GLN A 53 -15.80 10.55 -4.32
N THR A 54 -15.77 11.87 -4.08
CA THR A 54 -16.84 12.56 -3.35
C THR A 54 -18.15 12.41 -4.11
N ASP A 55 -19.19 11.94 -3.41
CA ASP A 55 -20.55 11.87 -3.94
C ASP A 55 -21.20 13.26 -3.87
N TRP A 56 -21.28 13.92 -5.03
CA TRP A 56 -21.83 15.28 -5.14
C TRP A 56 -23.36 15.34 -5.04
N ASP A 57 -24.07 14.26 -5.35
CA ASP A 57 -25.53 14.25 -5.26
C ASP A 57 -25.94 14.12 -3.79
N SER A 58 -25.32 13.19 -3.05
CA SER A 58 -25.47 13.12 -1.59
C SER A 58 -25.04 14.41 -0.89
N PHE A 59 -24.00 15.09 -1.41
CA PHE A 59 -23.58 16.39 -0.87
C PHE A 59 -24.66 17.45 -1.06
N ARG A 60 -25.29 17.52 -2.23
CA ARG A 60 -26.37 18.47 -2.52
C ARG A 60 -27.55 18.25 -1.57
N ASP A 61 -27.98 17.00 -1.41
CA ASP A 61 -29.10 16.66 -0.54
C ASP A 61 -28.83 17.06 0.92
N ILE A 62 -27.63 16.74 1.43
CA ILE A 62 -27.26 17.08 2.82
C ILE A 62 -27.19 18.59 3.02
N VAL A 63 -26.65 19.33 2.04
CA VAL A 63 -26.55 20.80 2.13
C VAL A 63 -27.94 21.42 2.10
N ASP A 64 -28.82 20.98 1.20
CA ASP A 64 -30.19 21.49 1.10
C ASP A 64 -31.01 21.20 2.36
N ASP A 65 -30.84 20.02 2.96
CA ASP A 65 -31.54 19.64 4.20
C ASP A 65 -31.02 20.38 5.45
N SER A 66 -29.73 20.70 5.49
CA SER A 66 -29.08 21.23 6.69
C SER A 66 -28.90 22.76 6.69
N LEU A 67 -29.03 23.42 5.54
CA LEU A 67 -28.94 24.87 5.43
C LEU A 67 -30.20 25.56 5.95
N LYS A 68 -30.06 26.22 7.10
CA LYS A 68 -31.11 27.06 7.68
C LYS A 68 -31.00 28.48 7.12
N LEU A 69 -31.85 28.81 6.14
CA LEU A 69 -31.87 30.13 5.48
C LEU A 69 -32.54 31.24 6.30
N LYS A 70 -33.23 30.92 7.40
CA LYS A 70 -33.95 31.88 8.25
C LYS A 70 -33.14 32.27 9.50
N VAL A 71 -31.91 32.75 9.30
CA VAL A 71 -31.07 33.26 10.41
C VAL A 71 -31.26 34.78 10.51
N ALA A 72 -31.50 35.29 11.72
CA ALA A 72 -31.55 36.73 11.95
C ALA A 72 -30.14 37.31 11.80
N LEU A 73 -29.98 38.40 11.04
CA LEU A 73 -28.69 39.06 10.79
C LEU A 73 -28.68 40.49 11.36
N LYS A 74 -29.19 40.66 12.58
CA LYS A 74 -29.45 41.99 13.16
C LYS A 74 -28.23 42.56 13.89
N SER A 75 -27.34 41.69 14.35
CA SER A 75 -26.08 42.05 15.02
C SER A 75 -24.87 41.57 14.21
N SER A 76 -23.72 42.22 14.38
CA SER A 76 -22.46 41.74 13.83
C SER A 76 -22.13 40.32 14.31
N GLY A 77 -22.45 40.00 15.57
CA GLY A 77 -22.27 38.65 16.11
C GLY A 77 -23.19 37.61 15.47
N ASP A 78 -24.38 38.02 15.00
CA ASP A 78 -25.28 37.13 14.28
C ASP A 78 -24.73 36.80 12.88
N VAL A 79 -24.07 37.77 12.24
CA VAL A 79 -23.40 37.59 10.94
C VAL A 79 -22.24 36.61 11.06
N ASP A 80 -21.40 36.75 12.10
CA ASP A 80 -20.28 35.83 12.34
C ASP A 80 -20.79 34.41 12.63
N ASN A 81 -21.83 34.29 13.46
CA ASN A 81 -22.43 33.00 13.77
C ASN A 81 -23.07 32.35 12.53
N ALA A 82 -23.77 33.12 11.70
CA ALA A 82 -24.32 32.62 10.43
C ALA A 82 -23.23 32.13 9.49
N THR A 83 -22.12 32.87 9.40
CA THR A 83 -20.95 32.50 8.59
C THR A 83 -20.32 31.21 9.09
N MET A 84 -20.14 31.07 10.40
CA MET A 84 -19.58 29.87 11.03
C MET A 84 -20.49 28.65 10.84
N GLN A 85 -21.82 28.81 10.97
CA GLN A 85 -22.77 27.74 10.70
C GLN A 85 -22.70 27.29 9.23
N PHE A 86 -22.63 28.24 8.30
CA PHE A 86 -22.50 27.95 6.87
C PHE A 86 -21.22 27.17 6.55
N THR A 87 -20.06 27.61 7.06
CA THR A 87 -18.79 26.92 6.82
C THR A 87 -18.76 25.54 7.44
N ASN A 88 -19.30 25.38 8.66
CA ASN A 88 -19.36 24.09 9.34
C ASN A 88 -20.29 23.11 8.61
N THR A 89 -21.44 23.58 8.12
CA THR A 89 -22.35 22.76 7.33
C THR A 89 -21.68 22.24 6.06
N ILE A 90 -20.98 23.11 5.32
CA ILE A 90 -20.25 22.69 4.11
C ILE A 90 -19.14 21.69 4.45
N GLN A 91 -18.32 21.98 5.46
CA GLN A 91 -17.22 21.09 5.86
C GLN A 91 -17.72 19.72 6.30
N THR A 92 -18.75 19.68 7.14
CA THR A 92 -19.33 18.42 7.63
C THR A 92 -20.00 17.62 6.51
N ALA A 93 -20.70 18.29 5.58
CA ALA A 93 -21.26 17.65 4.39
C ALA A 93 -20.16 17.06 3.50
N CYS A 94 -19.10 17.83 3.21
CA CYS A 94 -17.95 17.33 2.45
C CYS A 94 -17.31 16.10 3.11
N TRP A 95 -17.10 16.10 4.42
CA TRP A 95 -16.52 14.94 5.13
C TRP A 95 -17.41 13.70 5.12
N ARG A 96 -18.74 13.87 5.14
CA ARG A 96 -19.69 12.75 5.06
C ARG A 96 -19.77 12.15 3.66
N CYS A 97 -19.69 12.97 2.64
CA CYS A 97 -19.81 12.56 1.24
C CYS A 97 -18.48 12.14 0.60
N THR A 98 -17.36 12.43 1.27
CA THR A 98 -16.02 12.09 0.79
C THR A 98 -15.56 10.79 1.43
N PRO A 99 -15.38 9.71 0.66
CA PRO A 99 -14.80 8.48 1.19
C PRO A 99 -13.41 8.75 1.74
N GLN A 100 -13.16 8.34 2.99
CA GLN A 100 -11.81 8.34 3.53
C GLN A 100 -10.94 7.44 2.66
N LYS A 101 -9.74 7.91 2.30
CA LYS A 101 -8.81 7.16 1.45
C LYS A 101 -8.70 5.74 2.00
N SER A 102 -9.15 4.75 1.24
CA SER A 102 -9.15 3.38 1.71
C SER A 102 -7.74 3.00 2.15
N GLU A 103 -7.67 2.32 3.30
CA GLU A 103 -6.45 1.73 3.83
C GLU A 103 -5.89 0.61 2.93
N TYR A 104 -6.38 0.48 1.69
CA TYR A 104 -5.84 -0.45 0.72
C TYR A 104 -4.33 -0.28 0.54
N GLY A 105 -3.80 0.93 0.72
CA GLY A 105 -2.36 1.19 0.79
C GLY A 105 -1.67 0.69 2.08
N MET A 106 -2.39 0.54 3.20
CA MET A 106 -1.88 -0.06 4.44
C MET A 106 -1.82 -1.59 4.39
N ARG A 107 -2.64 -2.26 3.58
CA ARG A 107 -2.51 -3.71 3.37
C ARG A 107 -1.13 -4.10 2.83
N LEU A 108 -0.49 -3.23 2.03
CA LEU A 108 0.89 -3.41 1.57
C LEU A 108 1.95 -3.09 2.64
N LYS A 109 1.57 -2.43 3.74
CA LYS A 109 2.46 -2.05 4.83
C LYS A 109 2.59 -3.12 5.92
N ASN A 110 1.68 -4.09 5.97
CA ASN A 110 1.66 -5.10 7.04
C ASN A 110 2.57 -6.31 6.75
N VAL A 111 3.69 -6.09 6.06
CA VAL A 111 4.73 -7.12 5.90
C VAL A 111 5.65 -7.03 7.12
N PRO A 112 5.84 -8.12 7.89
CA PRO A 112 6.76 -8.17 9.02
C PRO A 112 8.13 -7.59 8.67
N TRP A 113 8.72 -6.85 9.60
CA TRP A 113 9.98 -6.14 9.39
C TRP A 113 11.12 -7.08 8.96
N GLU A 114 11.15 -8.30 9.50
CA GLU A 114 12.17 -9.32 9.18
C GLU A 114 12.06 -9.76 7.70
N ILE A 115 10.86 -9.98 7.18
CA ILE A 115 10.64 -10.28 5.75
C ILE A 115 11.12 -9.12 4.87
N ARG A 116 10.84 -7.87 5.27
CA ARG A 116 11.31 -6.67 4.55
C ARG A 116 12.84 -6.60 4.50
N LYS A 117 13.51 -6.89 5.61
CA LYS A 117 14.98 -6.95 5.71
C LYS A 117 15.55 -8.03 4.77
N ARG A 118 14.96 -9.22 4.73
CA ARG A 118 15.37 -10.30 3.82
C ARG A 118 15.14 -9.96 2.35
N ILE A 119 14.06 -9.25 2.02
CA ILE A 119 13.83 -8.73 0.65
C ILE A 119 14.93 -7.74 0.25
N GLN A 120 15.32 -6.83 1.15
CA GLN A 120 16.40 -5.88 0.90
C GLN A 120 17.73 -6.59 0.65
N GLU A 121 18.05 -7.58 1.47
CA GLU A 121 19.28 -8.36 1.33
C GLU A 121 19.32 -9.16 0.02
N LYS A 122 18.21 -9.82 -0.35
CA LYS A 122 18.07 -10.47 -1.67
C LYS A 122 18.30 -9.49 -2.82
N ARG A 123 17.75 -8.27 -2.73
CA ARG A 123 17.95 -7.22 -3.75
C ARG A 123 19.42 -6.77 -3.81
N ARG A 124 20.08 -6.63 -2.66
CA ARG A 124 21.51 -6.31 -2.56
C ARG A 124 22.36 -7.38 -3.24
N LEU A 125 22.18 -8.65 -2.86
CA LEU A 125 22.90 -9.80 -3.44
C LEU A 125 22.65 -9.96 -4.93
N ARG A 126 21.43 -9.68 -5.39
CA ARG A 126 21.11 -9.66 -6.82
C ARG A 126 21.94 -8.61 -7.57
N ARG A 127 22.06 -7.40 -7.01
CA ARG A 127 22.89 -6.33 -7.61
C ARG A 127 24.36 -6.74 -7.68
N VAL A 128 24.88 -7.34 -6.61
CA VAL A 128 26.24 -7.87 -6.56
C VAL A 128 26.44 -8.91 -7.66
N TRP A 129 25.58 -9.94 -7.75
CA TRP A 129 25.68 -10.99 -8.77
C TRP A 129 25.52 -10.47 -10.21
N HIS A 130 24.68 -9.46 -10.45
CA HIS A 130 24.60 -8.84 -11.78
C HIS A 130 25.90 -8.11 -12.17
N THR A 131 26.62 -7.59 -11.19
CA THR A 131 27.88 -6.86 -11.40
C THR A 131 29.06 -7.82 -11.53
N SER A 132 29.23 -8.74 -10.57
CA SER A 132 30.37 -9.65 -10.50
C SER A 132 30.26 -10.85 -11.41
N ARG A 133 29.03 -11.33 -11.69
CA ARG A 133 28.70 -12.55 -12.42
C ARG A 133 29.35 -13.83 -11.87
N CYS A 134 29.92 -13.81 -10.67
CA CYS A 134 30.65 -14.96 -10.14
C CYS A 134 29.72 -16.04 -9.51
N PRO A 135 30.15 -17.31 -9.48
CA PRO A 135 29.34 -18.41 -8.93
C PRO A 135 29.09 -18.30 -7.42
N SER A 136 30.04 -17.80 -6.63
CA SER A 136 29.88 -17.62 -5.19
C SER A 136 28.75 -16.65 -4.86
N ASP A 137 28.67 -15.54 -5.57
CA ASP A 137 27.61 -14.54 -5.39
C ASP A 137 26.24 -15.08 -5.84
N LYS A 138 26.23 -15.96 -6.85
CA LYS A 138 25.01 -16.68 -7.25
C LYS A 138 24.54 -17.62 -6.15
N THR A 139 25.44 -18.36 -5.53
CA THR A 139 25.13 -19.23 -4.40
C THR A 139 24.58 -18.43 -3.22
N ALA A 140 25.20 -17.31 -2.88
CA ALA A 140 24.70 -16.41 -1.82
C ALA A 140 23.30 -15.87 -2.13
N LEU A 141 23.04 -15.43 -3.37
CA LEU A 141 21.71 -15.00 -3.81
C LEU A 141 20.68 -16.13 -3.72
N ASN A 142 21.02 -17.34 -4.18
CA ASN A 142 20.12 -18.48 -4.15
C ASN A 142 19.79 -18.88 -2.70
N LYS A 143 20.77 -18.85 -1.79
CA LYS A 143 20.57 -19.06 -0.35
C LYS A 143 19.60 -18.04 0.23
N ALA A 144 19.82 -16.74 -0.02
CA ALA A 144 18.91 -15.68 0.44
C ALA A 144 17.50 -15.80 -0.17
N MET A 145 17.39 -16.28 -1.42
CA MET A 145 16.09 -16.56 -2.05
C MET A 145 15.35 -17.71 -1.38
N PHE A 146 16.06 -18.79 -1.05
CA PHE A 146 15.51 -19.93 -0.35
C PHE A 146 15.05 -19.54 1.07
N GLU A 147 15.92 -18.90 1.85
CA GLU A 147 15.61 -18.43 3.20
C GLU A 147 14.36 -17.53 3.23
N LEU A 148 14.25 -16.58 2.30
CA LEU A 148 13.07 -15.72 2.19
C LEU A 148 11.81 -16.54 1.86
N LYS A 149 11.92 -17.51 0.94
CA LYS A 149 10.78 -18.36 0.57
C LYS A 149 10.30 -19.19 1.75
N THR A 150 11.23 -19.78 2.50
CA THR A 150 10.94 -20.56 3.71
C THR A 150 10.27 -19.68 4.76
N MET A 151 10.83 -18.52 5.06
CA MET A 151 10.26 -17.58 6.03
C MET A 151 8.83 -17.13 5.69
N ILE A 152 8.55 -16.83 4.41
CA ILE A 152 7.19 -16.49 3.97
C ILE A 152 6.25 -17.67 4.18
N LYS A 153 6.68 -18.88 3.79
CA LYS A 153 5.88 -20.09 3.97
C LYS A 153 5.59 -20.34 5.45
N ASP A 154 6.59 -20.23 6.31
CA ASP A 154 6.42 -20.45 7.76
C ASP A 154 5.45 -19.43 8.36
N THR A 155 5.54 -18.16 7.95
CA THR A 155 4.59 -17.11 8.39
C THR A 155 3.17 -17.41 7.90
N ASP A 156 3.02 -17.82 6.64
CA ASP A 156 1.71 -18.18 6.08
C ASP A 156 1.13 -19.42 6.80
N ASP A 157 1.97 -20.42 7.08
CA ASP A 157 1.58 -21.63 7.82
C ASP A 157 1.16 -21.29 9.26
N GLU A 158 1.91 -20.42 9.96
CA GLU A 158 1.55 -19.93 11.30
C GLU A 158 0.22 -19.16 11.30
N THR A 159 0.03 -18.26 10.35
CA THR A 159 -1.24 -17.51 10.25
C THR A 159 -2.42 -18.43 9.93
N MET A 160 -2.21 -19.47 9.13
CA MET A 160 -3.20 -20.50 8.86
C MET A 160 -3.50 -21.32 10.13
N GLN A 161 -2.50 -21.75 10.88
CA GLN A 161 -2.70 -22.48 12.14
C GLN A 161 -3.47 -21.64 13.16
N ASN A 162 -3.06 -20.39 13.38
CA ASN A 162 -3.76 -19.46 14.27
C ASN A 162 -5.23 -19.26 13.82
N HIS A 163 -5.46 -19.19 12.51
CA HIS A 163 -6.82 -19.11 11.99
C HIS A 163 -7.62 -20.37 12.32
N LEU A 164 -7.06 -21.57 12.10
CA LEU A 164 -7.73 -22.84 12.41
C LEU A 164 -8.03 -22.98 13.91
N GLU A 165 -7.10 -22.59 14.79
CA GLU A 165 -7.29 -22.60 16.24
C GLU A 165 -8.39 -21.62 16.69
N SER A 166 -8.57 -20.50 15.99
CA SER A 166 -9.65 -19.54 16.27
C SER A 166 -11.05 -20.05 15.88
N LEU A 167 -11.14 -21.13 15.09
CA LEU A 167 -12.41 -21.71 14.67
C LEU A 167 -12.97 -22.59 15.78
N THR A 168 -14.26 -22.41 16.11
CA THR A 168 -14.93 -23.26 17.09
C THR A 168 -16.25 -23.79 16.53
N ALA A 169 -16.64 -24.98 17.01
CA ALA A 169 -17.92 -25.59 16.69
C ALA A 169 -19.08 -25.06 17.55
N THR A 170 -18.82 -24.08 18.42
CA THR A 170 -19.78 -23.62 19.42
C THR A 170 -20.73 -22.54 18.88
N LYS A 171 -21.90 -22.42 19.51
CA LYS A 171 -22.89 -21.37 19.20
C LYS A 171 -22.35 -19.97 19.51
N ALA A 172 -21.47 -19.84 20.52
CA ALA A 172 -20.88 -18.56 20.93
C ALA A 172 -20.00 -17.93 19.84
N THR A 173 -19.30 -18.75 19.05
CA THR A 173 -18.51 -18.29 17.88
C THR A 173 -19.32 -18.38 16.57
N ASN A 174 -20.64 -18.47 16.66
CA ASN A 174 -21.54 -18.49 15.50
C ASN A 174 -21.18 -19.58 14.48
N TYR A 175 -20.83 -20.78 14.98
CA TYR A 175 -20.47 -21.96 14.18
C TYR A 175 -19.42 -21.66 13.09
N SER A 176 -18.39 -20.86 13.43
CA SER A 176 -17.37 -20.40 12.49
C SER A 176 -16.67 -21.55 11.77
N LEU A 177 -16.39 -22.66 12.46
CA LEU A 177 -15.79 -23.85 11.85
C LEU A 177 -16.65 -24.43 10.72
N TRP A 178 -17.96 -24.56 10.94
CA TRP A 178 -18.89 -25.11 9.94
C TRP A 178 -19.00 -24.19 8.73
N LYS A 179 -19.04 -22.87 8.95
CA LYS A 179 -19.08 -21.89 7.85
C LYS A 179 -17.82 -21.95 6.98
N VAL A 180 -16.64 -22.09 7.59
CA VAL A 180 -15.38 -22.23 6.86
C VAL A 180 -15.37 -23.53 6.04
N MET A 181 -15.75 -24.66 6.65
CA MET A 181 -15.81 -25.96 5.96
C MET A 181 -16.77 -25.92 4.76
N LYS A 182 -17.99 -25.44 4.96
CA LYS A 182 -19.00 -25.30 3.89
C LYS A 182 -18.51 -24.40 2.74
N ASN A 183 -17.82 -23.31 3.05
CA ASN A 183 -17.26 -22.43 2.04
C ASN A 183 -16.09 -23.07 1.29
N ASN A 184 -15.39 -24.04 1.87
CA ASN A 184 -14.31 -24.77 1.22
C ASN A 184 -14.86 -25.85 0.28
N ASP A 185 -15.90 -26.59 0.69
CA ASP A 185 -16.56 -27.61 -0.14
C ASP A 185 -17.17 -27.03 -1.42
N ASN A 186 -17.64 -25.77 -1.35
CA ASN A 186 -18.20 -25.06 -2.49
C ASN A 186 -17.14 -24.52 -3.47
N LYS A 187 -15.85 -24.64 -3.18
CA LYS A 187 -14.79 -24.21 -4.12
C LYS A 187 -14.48 -25.35 -5.09
N PRO A 188 -14.64 -25.14 -6.42
CA PRO A 188 -14.26 -26.16 -7.39
C PRO A 188 -12.77 -26.48 -7.22
N GLN A 189 -12.45 -27.74 -6.94
CA GLN A 189 -11.07 -28.19 -6.87
C GLN A 189 -10.42 -28.02 -8.25
N ARG A 190 -9.34 -27.22 -8.32
CA ARG A 190 -8.54 -27.08 -9.52
C ARG A 190 -7.75 -28.37 -9.73
N VAL A 191 -8.34 -29.33 -10.44
CA VAL A 191 -7.62 -30.50 -10.94
C VAL A 191 -6.61 -30.04 -11.99
N ALA A 192 -5.33 -30.33 -11.74
CA ALA A 192 -4.30 -30.08 -12.73
C ALA A 192 -4.61 -30.89 -14.00
N PRO A 193 -4.40 -30.31 -15.21
CA PRO A 193 -4.59 -31.05 -16.44
C PRO A 193 -3.72 -32.31 -16.42
N ARG A 194 -4.33 -33.46 -16.76
CA ARG A 194 -3.64 -34.74 -16.89
C ARG A 194 -2.51 -34.57 -17.90
N SER A 195 -1.26 -34.66 -17.43
CA SER A 195 -0.08 -34.64 -18.30
C SER A 195 -0.21 -35.77 -19.32
N THR A 196 -0.58 -35.44 -20.55
CA THR A 196 -0.51 -36.38 -21.65
C THR A 196 0.97 -36.44 -22.01
N GLN A 197 1.65 -37.57 -21.74
CA GLN A 197 3.00 -37.77 -22.29
C GLN A 197 2.87 -37.67 -23.82
N ALA A 198 3.44 -36.62 -24.41
CA ALA A 198 3.56 -36.53 -25.85
C ALA A 198 4.45 -37.69 -26.31
N PRO A 199 4.05 -38.48 -27.33
CA PRO A 199 4.93 -39.52 -27.87
C PRO A 199 6.21 -38.87 -28.38
N TYR A 200 7.35 -39.44 -28.00
CA TYR A 200 8.68 -38.96 -28.33
C TYR A 200 8.82 -38.70 -29.84
N ALA A 201 8.94 -37.43 -30.22
CA ALA A 201 9.34 -37.03 -31.56
C ALA A 201 10.81 -37.39 -31.74
N HIS A 202 11.06 -38.46 -32.47
CA HIS A 202 12.37 -38.84 -33.00
C HIS A 202 12.74 -37.82 -34.07
N TRP A 203 13.57 -36.84 -33.72
CA TRP A 203 14.17 -35.94 -34.71
C TRP A 203 15.19 -36.75 -35.53
N ASN A 204 14.81 -37.08 -36.76
CA ASN A 204 15.71 -37.72 -37.71
C ASN A 204 16.60 -36.67 -38.38
N ARG A 205 17.90 -36.98 -38.31
CA ARG A 205 19.02 -36.62 -39.19
C ARG A 205 19.79 -35.35 -38.89
#